data_AF-A0A2V6WGR2-F1
#
_entry.id   AF-A0A2V6WGR2-F1
#
_cell.length_a   1.000
_cell.length_b   1.000
_cell.length_c   1.000
_cell.angle_alpha   90.00
_cell.angle_beta   90.00
_cell.angle_gamma   90.00
#
_symmetry.space_group_name_H-M   'P 1'
#
loop_
_entity.id
_entity.type
_entity.pdbx_description
1 polymer ?
#
loop_
_entity_poly.entity_id
_entity_poly.type
_entity_poly.pdbx_seq_one_letter_code
_entity_poly.pdbx_strand_id
1 'polypeptide(L)'
;MSNAALAWLMVVATAVSPAAPHVVVQSATRQVARLLRDPELSRPANAEKRRAEIHRVAAALFDFPEMARRAVAQHWGGYSARERAEFVRLFTGRLEQSYVGKIQASAGGRIIYEGESIDQTSAAVRTKIQTTGQGEVPVEYRLSRVGARWAVYDVLIGGVSLVSAYRSEFNRVFETESFGGLLQRLRQAEAPAVATPGALGRTPADASPPTPPPDNEIRDFRLAEGSGREMHVAVEYSYRGDHGSDDVFLHAGALLGEELASRVPGTNFPGEPVSSGSGSVTLTIT
;
A
#
# COMPACT_ATOMS: atom_id res chain seq x y z
N MET A 1 17.88 7.53 74.65
CA MET A 1 17.76 6.70 73.43
C MET A 1 16.40 6.95 72.81
N SER A 2 16.35 7.51 71.60
CA SER A 2 15.27 7.25 70.62
C SER A 2 15.64 7.89 69.29
N ASN A 3 15.85 7.03 68.30
CA ASN A 3 16.18 7.36 66.91
C ASN A 3 14.91 7.82 66.18
N ALA A 4 14.93 8.99 65.55
CA ALA A 4 13.91 9.39 64.60
C ALA A 4 14.36 8.98 63.18
N ALA A 5 13.64 8.02 62.58
CA ALA A 5 13.90 7.51 61.25
C ALA A 5 13.42 8.49 60.17
N LEU A 6 14.32 8.89 59.26
CA LEU A 6 13.98 9.59 58.02
C LEU A 6 13.30 8.61 57.04
N ALA A 7 12.03 8.86 56.73
CA ALA A 7 11.37 8.21 55.60
C ALA A 7 11.73 8.94 54.29
N TRP A 8 12.50 8.26 53.43
CA TRP A 8 12.78 8.73 52.06
C TRP A 8 11.58 8.41 51.16
N LEU A 9 10.95 9.46 50.62
CA LEU A 9 9.90 9.33 49.60
C LEU A 9 10.55 9.01 48.25
N MET A 10 10.59 7.73 47.87
CA MET A 10 10.97 7.32 46.51
C MET A 10 9.83 7.64 45.54
N VAL A 11 9.97 8.73 44.77
CA VAL A 11 9.14 8.95 43.58
C VAL A 11 9.59 7.94 42.53
N VAL A 12 8.85 6.84 42.40
CA VAL A 12 9.01 5.91 41.29
C VAL A 12 8.46 6.60 40.03
N ALA A 13 9.35 7.18 39.24
CA ALA A 13 9.01 7.63 37.89
C ALA A 13 8.66 6.39 37.06
N THR A 14 7.37 6.15 36.82
CA THR A 14 6.93 5.11 35.88
C THR A 14 7.37 5.55 34.48
N ALA A 15 8.46 4.97 33.99
CA ALA A 15 8.82 5.09 32.58
C ALA A 15 7.68 4.48 31.76
N VAL A 16 6.92 5.32 31.05
CA VAL A 16 5.93 4.87 30.09
C VAL A 16 6.69 4.20 28.96
N SER A 17 6.67 2.88 28.90
CA SER A 17 7.24 2.13 27.78
C SER A 17 6.58 2.57 26.47
N PRO A 18 7.36 2.85 25.41
CA PRO A 18 6.79 3.19 24.11
C PRO A 18 5.84 2.09 23.65
N ALA A 19 4.68 2.47 23.10
CA ALA A 19 3.69 1.51 22.62
C ALA A 19 4.30 0.58 21.56
N ALA A 20 3.95 -0.70 21.60
CA ALA A 20 4.37 -1.68 20.60
C ALA A 20 3.78 -1.34 19.20
N PRO A 21 4.44 -1.72 18.09
CA PRO A 21 4.00 -1.39 16.73
C PRO A 21 2.54 -1.79 16.44
N HIS A 22 2.15 -3.01 16.79
CA HIS A 22 0.77 -3.48 16.59
C HIS A 22 -0.24 -2.64 17.38
N VAL A 23 0.11 -2.15 18.57
CA VAL A 23 -0.76 -1.28 19.39
C VAL A 23 -0.95 0.06 18.69
N VAL A 24 0.11 0.61 18.08
CA VAL A 24 0.04 1.88 17.32
C VAL A 24 -0.90 1.73 16.13
N VAL A 25 -0.72 0.69 15.31
CA VAL A 25 -1.60 0.41 14.15
C VAL A 25 -3.04 0.16 14.61
N GLN A 26 -3.24 -0.68 15.63
CA GLN A 26 -4.57 -1.00 16.15
C GLN A 26 -5.30 0.18 16.80
N SER A 27 -4.57 1.09 17.44
CA SER A 27 -5.16 2.30 18.00
C SER A 27 -5.70 3.20 16.89
N ALA A 28 -4.88 3.43 15.85
CA ALA A 28 -5.24 4.28 14.72
C ALA A 28 -6.41 3.70 13.91
N THR A 29 -6.40 2.41 13.58
CA THR A 29 -7.51 1.77 12.85
C THR A 29 -8.82 1.81 13.64
N ARG A 30 -8.77 1.57 14.95
CA ARG A 30 -9.95 1.71 15.82
C ARG A 30 -10.45 3.14 15.91
N GLN A 31 -9.55 4.12 15.95
CA GLN A 31 -9.93 5.54 16.00
C GLN A 31 -10.62 5.96 14.70
N VAL A 32 -10.08 5.59 13.55
CA VAL A 32 -10.73 5.82 12.25
C VAL A 32 -12.09 5.12 12.20
N ALA A 33 -12.18 3.85 12.61
CA ALA A 33 -13.45 3.14 12.63
C ALA A 33 -14.50 3.79 13.56
N ARG A 34 -14.08 4.41 14.67
CA ARG A 34 -14.97 5.21 15.53
C ARG A 34 -15.44 6.48 14.82
N LEU A 35 -14.53 7.24 14.19
CA LEU A 35 -14.87 8.46 13.45
C LEU A 35 -15.86 8.18 12.30
N LEU A 36 -15.75 7.02 11.68
CA LEU A 36 -16.63 6.60 10.58
C LEU A 36 -18.00 6.08 11.04
N ARG A 37 -18.11 5.62 12.29
CA ARG A 37 -19.37 5.20 12.90
C ARG A 37 -20.07 6.30 13.70
N ASP A 38 -19.42 7.44 13.88
CA ASP A 38 -19.99 8.60 14.56
C ASP A 38 -21.16 9.17 13.74
N PRO A 39 -22.40 9.18 14.29
CA PRO A 39 -23.58 9.63 13.55
C PRO A 39 -23.53 11.12 13.16
N GLU A 40 -22.89 11.96 13.98
CA GLU A 40 -22.73 13.39 13.70
C GLU A 40 -21.76 13.58 12.54
N LEU A 41 -20.60 12.92 12.60
CA LEU A 41 -19.59 13.01 11.54
C LEU A 41 -20.03 12.35 10.24
N SER A 42 -20.93 11.36 10.29
CA SER A 42 -21.45 10.66 9.10
C SER A 42 -22.38 11.52 8.25
N ARG A 43 -22.91 12.64 8.76
CA ARG A 43 -23.79 13.53 7.98
C ARG A 43 -23.04 14.14 6.78
N PRO A 44 -23.69 14.30 5.61
CA PRO A 44 -23.06 14.94 4.45
C PRO A 44 -22.50 16.34 4.75
N ALA A 45 -23.20 17.13 5.56
CA ALA A 45 -22.76 18.47 5.99
C ALA A 45 -21.43 18.47 6.78
N ASN A 46 -21.05 17.32 7.37
CA ASN A 46 -19.83 17.16 8.15
C ASN A 46 -18.74 16.38 7.39
N ALA A 47 -18.89 16.14 6.09
CA ALA A 47 -17.93 15.37 5.29
C ALA A 47 -16.50 15.94 5.36
N GLU A 48 -16.34 17.27 5.27
CA GLU A 48 -15.05 17.94 5.40
C GLU A 48 -14.43 17.74 6.79
N LYS A 49 -15.24 17.91 7.84
CA LYS A 49 -14.81 17.70 9.22
C LYS A 49 -14.37 16.26 9.45
N ARG A 50 -15.15 15.28 8.97
CA ARG A 50 -14.81 13.86 9.03
C ARG A 50 -13.49 13.57 8.31
N ARG A 51 -13.28 14.15 7.12
CA ARG A 51 -12.03 14.01 6.37
C ARG A 51 -10.83 14.60 7.12
N ALA A 52 -10.99 15.77 7.74
CA ALA A 52 -9.94 16.41 8.54
C ALA A 52 -9.56 15.57 9.78
N GLU A 53 -10.52 14.96 10.48
CA GLU A 53 -10.22 14.09 11.61
C GLU A 53 -9.53 12.79 11.18
N ILE A 54 -9.94 12.18 10.06
CA ILE A 54 -9.25 11.01 9.49
C ILE A 54 -7.81 11.37 9.10
N HIS A 55 -7.61 12.52 8.46
CA HIS A 55 -6.29 13.05 8.13
C HIS A 55 -5.39 13.17 9.37
N ARG A 56 -5.91 13.72 10.49
CA ARG A 56 -5.13 13.81 11.74
C ARG A 56 -4.70 12.45 12.28
N VAL A 57 -5.58 11.45 12.24
CA VAL A 57 -5.24 10.09 12.67
C VAL A 57 -4.17 9.48 11.75
N ALA A 58 -4.32 9.66 10.43
CA ALA A 58 -3.34 9.21 9.46
C ALA A 58 -1.98 9.89 9.67
N ALA A 59 -1.94 11.22 9.82
CA ALA A 59 -0.70 11.97 10.06
C ALA A 59 0.03 11.57 11.36
N ALA A 60 -0.69 11.06 12.36
CA ALA A 60 -0.09 10.52 13.58
C ALA A 60 0.50 9.11 13.37
N LEU A 61 -0.11 8.30 12.49
CA LEU A 61 0.30 6.93 12.20
C LEU A 61 1.43 6.85 11.16
N PHE A 62 1.33 7.63 10.09
CA PHE A 62 2.20 7.54 8.92
C PHE A 62 3.35 8.55 8.98
N ASP A 63 4.50 8.17 8.44
CA ASP A 63 5.61 9.07 8.11
C ASP A 63 5.55 9.41 6.61
N PHE A 64 4.65 10.32 6.25
CA PHE A 64 4.51 10.76 4.86
C PHE A 64 5.79 11.33 4.26
N PRO A 65 6.62 12.11 4.98
CA PRO A 65 7.94 12.51 4.49
C PRO A 65 8.82 11.32 4.10
N GLU A 66 8.89 10.28 4.93
CA GLU A 66 9.67 9.08 4.64
C GLU A 66 9.08 8.26 3.47
N MET A 67 7.75 8.13 3.41
CA MET A 67 7.05 7.51 2.28
C MET A 67 7.39 8.22 0.97
N ALA A 68 7.27 9.55 0.94
CA ALA A 68 7.57 10.39 -0.21
C ALA A 68 9.04 10.24 -0.63
N ARG A 69 9.96 10.31 0.33
CA ARG A 69 11.39 10.13 0.09
C ARG A 69 11.69 8.78 -0.55
N ARG A 70 11.08 7.70 -0.07
CA ARG A 70 11.26 6.35 -0.63
C ARG A 70 10.62 6.19 -1.99
N ALA A 71 9.50 6.87 -2.25
CA ALA A 71 8.82 6.85 -3.53
C ALA A 71 9.66 7.48 -4.65
N VAL A 72 10.42 8.56 -4.38
CA VAL A 72 11.33 9.13 -5.40
C VAL A 72 12.77 8.64 -5.29
N ALA A 73 13.10 7.90 -4.23
CA ALA A 73 14.36 7.19 -4.02
C ALA A 73 15.60 8.04 -4.37
N GLN A 74 16.41 7.60 -5.34
CA GLN A 74 17.65 8.26 -5.77
C GLN A 74 17.44 9.72 -6.22
N HIS A 75 16.24 10.05 -6.72
CA HIS A 75 15.93 11.40 -7.18
C HIS A 75 15.79 12.38 -6.03
N TRP A 76 15.57 11.94 -4.78
CA TRP A 76 15.35 12.83 -3.62
C TRP A 76 16.45 13.89 -3.43
N GLY A 77 17.72 13.50 -3.65
CA GLY A 77 18.91 14.30 -3.38
C GLY A 77 19.04 15.59 -4.19
N GLY A 78 18.42 15.66 -5.38
CA GLY A 78 18.66 16.73 -6.36
C GLY A 78 17.90 18.04 -6.15
N TYR A 79 17.04 18.14 -5.12
CA TYR A 79 16.05 19.23 -5.02
C TYR A 79 16.16 20.06 -3.74
N SER A 80 15.63 21.28 -3.79
CA SER A 80 15.61 22.20 -2.65
C SER A 80 14.68 21.71 -1.54
N ALA A 81 14.89 22.22 -0.32
CA ALA A 81 14.01 21.92 0.82
C ALA A 81 12.55 22.32 0.54
N ARG A 82 12.34 23.42 -0.20
CA ARG A 82 11.00 23.90 -0.58
C ARG A 82 10.29 22.94 -1.52
N GLU A 83 10.98 22.47 -2.56
CA GLU A 83 10.43 21.52 -3.53
C GLU A 83 10.13 20.16 -2.89
N ARG A 84 11.01 19.67 -2.01
CA ARG A 84 10.76 18.46 -1.22
C ARG A 84 9.53 18.59 -0.34
N ALA A 85 9.39 19.71 0.37
CA ALA A 85 8.22 19.96 1.22
C ALA A 85 6.92 20.02 0.40
N GLU A 86 6.96 20.66 -0.76
CA GLU A 86 5.81 20.71 -1.67
C GLU A 86 5.45 19.32 -2.20
N PHE A 87 6.44 18.54 -2.62
CA PHE A 87 6.22 17.17 -3.07
C PHE A 87 5.57 16.30 -1.98
N VAL A 88 6.09 16.36 -0.75
CA VAL A 88 5.50 15.63 0.39
C VAL A 88 4.03 16.01 0.56
N ARG A 89 3.69 17.31 0.51
CA ARG A 89 2.30 17.78 0.61
C ARG A 89 1.42 17.19 -0.49
N LEU A 90 1.84 17.33 -1.75
CA LEU A 90 1.10 16.87 -2.93
C LEU A 90 0.92 15.35 -2.92
N PHE A 91 1.98 14.60 -2.61
CA PHE A 91 1.95 13.15 -2.52
C PHE A 91 1.04 12.66 -1.41
N THR A 92 1.07 13.31 -0.24
CA THR A 92 0.17 13.01 0.89
C THR A 92 -1.28 13.23 0.48
N GLY A 93 -1.61 14.35 -0.15
CA GLY A 93 -2.95 14.63 -0.64
C GLY A 93 -3.45 13.56 -1.61
N ARG A 94 -2.59 13.10 -2.53
CA ARG A 94 -2.92 12.04 -3.48
C ARG A 94 -3.16 10.68 -2.81
N LEU A 95 -2.33 10.32 -1.83
CA LEU A 95 -2.54 9.10 -1.03
C LEU A 95 -3.88 9.16 -0.30
N GLU A 96 -4.18 10.28 0.37
CA GLU A 96 -5.43 10.44 1.10
C GLU A 96 -6.64 10.35 0.18
N GLN A 97 -6.61 11.01 -0.98
CA GLN A 97 -7.70 10.93 -1.94
C GLN A 97 -7.93 9.50 -2.46
N SER A 98 -6.86 8.75 -2.68
CA SER A 98 -6.90 7.40 -3.23
C SER A 98 -7.34 6.34 -2.22
N TYR A 99 -7.09 6.57 -0.91
CA TYR A 99 -7.31 5.55 0.12
C TYR A 99 -8.39 5.91 1.16
N VAL A 100 -8.76 7.19 1.36
CA VAL A 100 -9.83 7.57 2.30
C VAL A 100 -11.17 6.93 1.93
N GLY A 101 -11.52 6.90 0.64
CA GLY A 101 -12.76 6.25 0.17
C GLY A 101 -12.76 4.74 0.43
N LYS A 102 -11.60 4.09 0.33
CA LYS A 102 -11.46 2.65 0.61
C LYS A 102 -11.54 2.33 2.09
N ILE A 103 -10.89 3.15 2.92
CA ILE A 103 -11.00 3.08 4.37
C ILE A 103 -12.46 3.25 4.82
N GLN A 104 -13.21 4.15 4.16
CA GLN A 104 -14.65 4.34 4.38
C GLN A 104 -15.46 3.10 3.98
N ALA A 105 -15.19 2.52 2.81
CA ALA A 105 -15.87 1.30 2.35
C ALA A 105 -15.56 0.08 3.24
N SER A 106 -14.35 -0.01 3.78
CA SER A 106 -13.93 -1.09 4.69
C SER A 106 -14.28 -0.83 6.16
N ALA A 107 -14.94 0.28 6.51
CA ALA A 107 -15.27 0.63 7.89
C ALA A 107 -16.25 -0.35 8.56
N GLY A 108 -16.96 -1.15 7.77
CA GLY A 108 -17.79 -2.28 8.21
C GLY A 108 -17.06 -3.63 8.25
N GLY A 109 -15.83 -3.69 7.73
CA GLY A 109 -15.00 -4.90 7.68
C GLY A 109 -14.31 -5.22 9.00
N ARG A 110 -14.00 -6.50 9.22
CA ARG A 110 -13.26 -6.96 10.41
C ARG A 110 -11.76 -6.96 10.09
N ILE A 111 -10.97 -6.28 10.92
CA ILE A 111 -9.50 -6.36 10.85
C ILE A 111 -9.03 -7.46 11.80
N ILE A 112 -8.34 -8.46 11.25
CA ILE A 112 -7.72 -9.57 11.99
C ILE A 112 -6.22 -9.26 12.08
N TYR A 113 -5.65 -9.30 13.28
CA TYR A 113 -4.22 -9.10 13.51
C TYR A 113 -3.54 -10.46 13.57
N GLU A 114 -2.61 -10.72 12.66
CA GLU A 114 -1.94 -12.02 12.54
C GLU A 114 -0.61 -12.07 13.32
N GLY A 115 0.02 -10.91 13.53
CA GLY A 115 1.22 -10.79 14.37
C GLY A 115 2.09 -9.60 13.98
N GLU A 116 3.21 -9.44 14.69
CA GLU A 116 4.23 -8.45 14.37
C GLU A 116 5.63 -9.06 14.41
N SER A 117 6.56 -8.47 13.66
CA SER A 117 8.00 -8.67 13.79
C SER A 117 8.66 -7.33 14.08
N ILE A 118 9.70 -7.33 14.92
CA ILE A 118 10.44 -6.14 15.31
C ILE A 118 11.93 -6.44 15.13
N ASP A 119 12.61 -5.60 14.36
CA ASP A 119 14.06 -5.62 14.19
C ASP A 119 14.62 -4.23 14.45
N GLN A 120 15.15 -4.05 15.67
CA GLN A 120 15.73 -2.81 16.19
C GLN A 120 14.88 -1.55 15.94
N THR A 121 15.10 -0.89 14.80
CA THR A 121 14.46 0.35 14.39
C THR A 121 13.36 0.16 13.35
N SER A 122 13.07 -1.08 12.96
CA SER A 122 12.05 -1.45 11.98
C SER A 122 11.08 -2.48 12.54
N ALA A 123 9.86 -2.49 12.03
CA ALA A 123 8.85 -3.47 12.39
C ALA A 123 7.90 -3.74 11.23
N ALA A 124 7.30 -4.93 11.21
CA ALA A 124 6.19 -5.26 10.33
C ALA A 124 4.99 -5.72 11.16
N VAL A 125 3.81 -5.19 10.89
CA VAL A 125 2.55 -5.62 11.51
C VAL A 125 1.67 -6.21 10.42
N ARG A 126 1.32 -7.50 10.55
CA ARG A 126 0.54 -8.24 9.57
C ARG A 126 -0.92 -8.34 10.00
N THR A 127 -1.82 -8.03 9.08
CA THR A 127 -3.26 -8.02 9.30
C THR A 127 -4.00 -8.60 8.09
N LYS A 128 -5.25 -8.97 8.28
CA LYS A 128 -6.21 -9.26 7.21
C LYS A 128 -7.43 -8.38 7.36
N ILE A 129 -7.88 -7.78 6.27
CA ILE A 129 -9.12 -7.01 6.21
C ILE A 129 -10.17 -7.91 5.56
N GLN A 130 -11.20 -8.24 6.32
CA GLN A 130 -12.35 -8.97 5.81
C GLN A 130 -13.43 -7.99 5.38
N THR A 131 -13.78 -7.99 4.10
CA THR A 131 -14.87 -7.19 3.55
C THR A 131 -16.03 -8.09 3.17
N THR A 132 -17.26 -7.70 3.52
CA THR A 132 -18.47 -8.47 3.22
C THR A 132 -18.57 -8.75 1.72
N GLY A 133 -18.55 -10.01 1.32
CA GLY A 133 -18.68 -10.44 -0.08
C GLY A 133 -17.41 -10.36 -0.94
N GLN A 134 -16.27 -9.91 -0.40
CA GLN A 134 -15.02 -9.72 -1.17
C GLN A 134 -13.81 -10.50 -0.61
N GLY A 135 -14.03 -11.42 0.34
CA GLY A 135 -12.98 -12.24 0.93
C GLY A 135 -12.07 -11.49 1.92
N GLU A 136 -10.92 -12.09 2.21
CA GLU A 136 -9.90 -11.53 3.11
C GLU A 136 -8.73 -10.97 2.30
N VAL A 137 -8.37 -9.72 2.55
CA VAL A 137 -7.23 -9.06 1.90
C VAL A 137 -6.10 -8.92 2.92
N PRO A 138 -4.92 -9.54 2.69
CA PRO A 138 -3.78 -9.37 3.58
C PRO A 138 -3.22 -7.95 3.44
N VAL A 139 -2.91 -7.35 4.59
CA VAL A 139 -2.32 -6.02 4.72
C VAL A 139 -1.16 -6.06 5.71
N GLU A 140 0.03 -5.72 5.24
CA GLU A 140 1.23 -5.57 6.07
C GLU A 140 1.61 -4.09 6.19
N TYR A 141 1.75 -3.60 7.41
CA TYR A 141 2.26 -2.26 7.70
C TYR A 141 3.75 -2.38 8.01
N ARG A 142 4.58 -1.62 7.31
CA ARG A 142 6.00 -1.49 7.61
C ARG A 142 6.26 -0.20 8.36
N LEU A 143 6.85 -0.32 9.55
CA LEU A 143 7.06 0.77 10.47
C LEU A 143 8.54 0.98 10.73
N SER A 144 8.92 2.24 10.93
CA SER A 144 10.23 2.63 11.42
C SER A 144 10.09 3.40 12.71
N ARG A 145 11.15 3.39 13.51
CA ARG A 145 11.22 4.13 14.77
C ARG A 145 11.67 5.57 14.50
N VAL A 146 10.82 6.54 14.82
CA VAL A 146 11.12 7.97 14.75
C VAL A 146 11.21 8.50 16.18
N GLY A 147 12.43 8.56 16.73
CA GLY A 147 12.64 8.84 18.15
C GLY A 147 12.03 7.75 19.03
N ALA A 148 11.00 8.10 19.81
CA ALA A 148 10.29 7.16 20.67
C ALA A 148 9.01 6.58 20.04
N ARG A 149 8.57 7.06 18.87
CA ARG A 149 7.33 6.59 18.21
C ARG A 149 7.61 5.62 17.06
N TRP A 150 6.70 4.68 16.84
CA TRP A 150 6.61 3.93 15.59
C TRP A 150 5.79 4.71 14.58
N ALA A 151 6.25 4.77 13.34
CA ALA A 151 5.55 5.41 12.24
C ALA A 151 5.57 4.52 11.00
N VAL A 152 4.43 4.39 10.32
CA VAL A 152 4.30 3.58 9.11
C VAL A 152 4.95 4.32 7.95
N TYR A 153 5.91 3.69 7.29
CA TYR A 153 6.56 4.22 6.09
C TYR A 153 6.18 3.47 4.81
N ASP A 154 5.47 2.35 4.91
CA ASP A 154 4.94 1.61 3.75
C ASP A 154 3.78 0.70 4.18
N VAL A 155 2.90 0.39 3.22
CA VAL A 155 1.81 -0.56 3.39
C VAL A 155 1.81 -1.49 2.20
N LEU A 156 1.73 -2.78 2.45
CA LEU A 156 1.57 -3.80 1.42
C LEU A 156 0.13 -4.28 1.47
N ILE A 157 -0.57 -4.22 0.34
CA ILE A 157 -1.95 -4.71 0.19
C ILE A 157 -1.91 -5.83 -0.84
N GLY A 158 -2.33 -7.04 -0.45
CA GLY A 158 -2.20 -8.20 -1.35
C GLY A 158 -0.74 -8.51 -1.73
N GLY A 159 0.22 -8.16 -0.87
CA GLY A 159 1.66 -8.28 -1.14
C GLY A 159 2.28 -7.12 -1.94
N VAL A 160 1.47 -6.18 -2.45
CA VAL A 160 1.97 -5.06 -3.26
C VAL A 160 2.24 -3.84 -2.39
N SER A 161 3.51 -3.41 -2.34
CA SER A 161 3.96 -2.20 -1.64
C SER A 161 3.46 -0.92 -2.31
N LEU A 162 2.78 -0.06 -1.53
CA LEU A 162 2.32 1.24 -1.99
C LEU A 162 3.50 2.12 -2.42
N VAL A 163 4.53 2.20 -1.59
CA VAL A 163 5.71 3.02 -1.89
C VAL A 163 6.42 2.53 -3.15
N SER A 164 6.56 1.21 -3.33
CA SER A 164 7.21 0.64 -4.51
C SER A 164 6.39 0.88 -5.78
N ALA A 165 5.05 0.78 -5.69
CA ALA A 165 4.18 1.08 -6.82
C ALA A 165 4.32 2.55 -7.28
N TYR A 166 4.30 3.50 -6.34
CA TYR A 166 4.53 4.91 -6.68
C TYR A 166 5.95 5.16 -7.18
N ARG A 167 6.96 4.45 -6.66
CA ARG A 167 8.33 4.55 -7.17
C ARG A 167 8.41 4.15 -8.64
N SER A 168 7.77 3.06 -9.03
CA SER A 168 7.70 2.65 -10.44
C SER A 168 6.93 3.64 -11.31
N GLU A 169 5.90 4.31 -10.77
CA GLU A 169 5.22 5.41 -11.47
C GLU A 169 6.14 6.62 -11.65
N PHE A 170 6.82 7.07 -10.60
CA PHE A 170 7.67 8.25 -10.66
C PHE A 170 8.94 8.03 -11.48
N ASN A 171 9.54 6.85 -11.45
CA ASN A 171 10.68 6.53 -12.31
C ASN A 171 10.34 6.68 -13.80
N ARG A 172 9.15 6.22 -14.22
CA ARG A 172 8.67 6.43 -15.60
C ARG A 172 8.47 7.91 -15.94
N VAL A 173 8.03 8.72 -14.98
CA VAL A 173 7.98 10.18 -15.16
C VAL A 173 9.40 10.74 -15.34
N PHE A 174 10.35 10.31 -14.50
CA PHE A 174 11.74 10.79 -14.58
C PHE A 174 12.50 10.36 -15.85
N GLU A 175 12.02 9.37 -16.59
CA GLU A 175 12.56 9.05 -17.92
C GLU A 175 12.32 10.16 -18.95
N THR A 176 11.26 10.95 -18.77
CA THR A 176 10.79 11.93 -19.76
C THR A 176 10.67 13.35 -19.21
N GLU A 177 10.58 13.51 -17.90
CA GLU A 177 10.30 14.77 -17.24
C GLU A 177 11.22 15.02 -16.04
N SER A 178 11.38 16.29 -15.70
CA SER A 178 12.05 16.69 -14.47
C SER A 178 11.12 16.57 -13.26
N PHE A 179 11.68 16.73 -12.07
CA PHE A 179 10.89 16.85 -10.84
C PHE A 179 9.87 17.98 -10.86
N GLY A 180 10.19 19.09 -11.53
CA GLY A 180 9.23 20.16 -11.77
C GLY A 180 8.00 19.67 -12.56
N GLY A 181 8.23 18.80 -13.55
CA GLY A 181 7.17 18.12 -14.30
C GLY A 181 6.34 17.20 -13.42
N LEU A 182 6.99 16.38 -12.58
CA LEU A 182 6.29 15.56 -11.58
C LEU A 182 5.42 16.39 -10.63
N LEU A 183 5.96 17.49 -10.08
CA LEU A 183 5.20 18.41 -9.22
C LEU A 183 4.01 19.01 -9.98
N GLN A 184 4.19 19.40 -11.23
CA GLN A 184 3.11 19.93 -12.06
C GLN A 184 2.00 18.91 -12.30
N ARG A 185 2.35 17.65 -12.59
CA ARG A 185 1.39 16.54 -12.73
C ARG A 185 0.60 16.32 -11.44
N LEU A 186 1.28 16.34 -10.29
CA LEU A 186 0.61 16.19 -9.00
C LEU A 186 -0.32 17.36 -8.67
N ARG A 187 0.06 18.60 -9.00
CA ARG A 187 -0.82 19.79 -8.86
C ARG A 187 -2.06 19.69 -9.73
N GLN A 188 -1.92 19.23 -10.98
CA GLN A 188 -3.04 19.07 -11.89
C GLN A 188 -4.04 18.02 -11.41
N ALA A 189 -3.56 17.00 -10.69
CA ALA A 189 -4.42 15.98 -10.08
C ALA A 189 -5.16 16.47 -8.81
N GLU A 190 -4.70 17.54 -8.13
CA GLU A 190 -5.38 18.14 -6.96
C GLU A 190 -6.56 19.08 -7.35
N ALA A 191 -6.65 19.53 -8.60
CA ALA A 191 -7.75 20.40 -9.04
C ALA A 191 -9.09 19.61 -9.11
N PRO A 192 -10.24 20.21 -8.77
CA PRO A 192 -11.54 19.56 -8.96
C PRO A 192 -11.77 19.34 -10.47
N ALA A 193 -11.50 18.12 -10.93
CA ALA A 193 -11.62 17.78 -12.33
C ALA A 193 -13.10 17.72 -12.74
N VAL A 194 -13.49 18.61 -13.66
CA VAL A 194 -14.51 18.31 -14.66
C VAL A 194 -14.12 16.96 -15.28
N ALA A 195 -15.07 16.03 -15.30
CA ALA A 195 -14.88 14.64 -15.65
C ALA A 195 -14.03 14.45 -16.93
N THR A 196 -12.88 13.80 -16.77
CA THR A 196 -12.25 13.00 -17.82
C THR A 196 -11.75 11.72 -17.14
N PRO A 197 -12.36 10.55 -17.42
CA PRO A 197 -12.00 9.31 -16.74
C PRO A 197 -10.68 8.73 -17.26
N GLY A 198 -9.84 8.27 -16.34
CA GLY A 198 -8.87 7.20 -16.64
C GLY A 198 -7.46 7.64 -17.00
N ALA A 199 -6.65 7.98 -15.99
CA ALA A 199 -5.20 7.78 -16.09
C ALA A 199 -4.47 7.77 -14.73
N LEU A 200 -5.00 8.41 -13.69
CA LEU A 200 -4.21 8.66 -12.47
C LEU A 200 -4.88 8.25 -11.15
N GLY A 201 -6.01 7.53 -11.21
CA GLY A 201 -6.83 7.14 -10.06
C GLY A 201 -6.99 5.63 -9.83
N ARG A 202 -6.25 4.76 -10.52
CA ARG A 202 -6.31 3.31 -10.26
C ARG A 202 -5.38 2.96 -9.10
N THR A 203 -5.92 2.39 -8.03
CA THR A 203 -5.10 1.64 -7.07
C THR A 203 -4.46 0.43 -7.73
N PRO A 204 -3.31 -0.08 -7.24
CA PRO A 204 -2.65 -1.27 -7.79
C PRO A 204 -3.53 -2.53 -7.84
N ALA A 205 -4.57 -2.61 -7.00
CA ALA A 205 -5.53 -3.71 -7.00
C ALA A 205 -6.59 -3.64 -8.13
N ASP A 206 -6.67 -2.51 -8.85
CA ASP A 206 -7.64 -2.24 -9.93
C ASP A 206 -6.92 -1.88 -11.25
N ALA A 207 -5.59 -1.96 -11.25
CA ALA A 207 -4.80 -1.89 -12.45
C ALA A 207 -4.78 -3.29 -13.06
N SER A 208 -5.34 -3.45 -14.26
CA SER A 208 -4.86 -4.49 -15.16
C SER A 208 -3.33 -4.45 -15.13
N PRO A 209 -2.64 -5.60 -15.10
CA PRO A 209 -1.18 -5.62 -15.10
C PRO A 209 -0.66 -4.71 -16.20
N PRO A 210 0.48 -4.04 -15.97
CA PRO A 210 1.02 -3.09 -16.93
C PRO A 210 0.97 -3.73 -18.31
N THR A 211 0.32 -3.05 -19.26
CA THR A 211 0.45 -3.43 -20.66
C THR A 211 1.96 -3.50 -20.90
N PRO A 212 2.47 -4.65 -21.36
CA PRO A 212 3.90 -4.80 -21.50
C PRO A 212 4.44 -3.68 -22.42
N PRO A 213 5.72 -3.28 -22.28
CA PRO A 213 6.40 -2.47 -23.29
C PRO A 213 6.03 -2.97 -24.70
N PRO A 214 5.98 -2.11 -25.73
CA PRO A 214 5.51 -2.50 -27.08
C PRO A 214 6.28 -3.66 -27.75
N ASP A 215 7.34 -4.18 -27.12
CA ASP A 215 8.14 -5.32 -27.56
C ASP A 215 8.05 -6.57 -26.65
N ASN A 216 7.23 -6.50 -25.60
CA ASN A 216 6.95 -7.62 -24.70
C ASN A 216 5.59 -8.21 -25.08
N GLU A 217 5.55 -9.50 -25.38
CA GLU A 217 4.37 -10.12 -25.94
C GLU A 217 4.09 -11.46 -25.29
N ILE A 218 2.81 -11.73 -25.05
CA ILE A 218 2.31 -13.03 -24.65
C ILE A 218 1.64 -13.64 -25.88
N ARG A 219 2.14 -14.78 -26.35
CA ARG A 219 1.69 -15.46 -27.56
C ARG A 219 1.29 -16.91 -27.24
N ASP A 220 0.56 -17.53 -28.16
CA ASP A 220 0.24 -18.96 -28.16
C ASP A 220 -0.28 -19.50 -26.82
N PHE A 221 -1.54 -19.20 -26.53
CA PHE A 221 -2.27 -19.79 -25.39
C PHE A 221 -2.69 -21.21 -25.72
N ARG A 222 -2.21 -22.18 -24.94
CA ARG A 222 -2.68 -23.56 -25.03
C ARG A 222 -3.12 -24.04 -23.67
N LEU A 223 -4.32 -24.59 -23.61
CA LEU A 223 -4.77 -25.32 -22.44
C LEU A 223 -3.87 -26.57 -22.33
N ALA A 224 -3.02 -26.60 -21.30
CA ALA A 224 -2.31 -27.81 -20.93
C ALA A 224 -3.28 -28.69 -20.14
N GLU A 225 -3.19 -30.01 -20.29
CA GLU A 225 -4.09 -30.94 -19.62
C GLU A 225 -4.19 -30.63 -18.12
N GLY A 226 -5.42 -30.53 -17.61
CA GLY A 226 -5.74 -30.31 -16.20
C GLY A 226 -6.65 -31.41 -15.68
N SER A 227 -6.60 -31.67 -14.37
CA SER A 227 -7.38 -32.72 -13.72
C SER A 227 -8.12 -32.17 -12.50
N GLY A 228 -9.42 -32.45 -12.41
CA GLY A 228 -10.25 -32.07 -11.27
C GLY A 228 -10.41 -30.56 -11.11
N ARG A 229 -9.81 -29.99 -10.06
CA ARG A 229 -9.89 -28.55 -9.74
C ARG A 229 -8.71 -27.74 -10.29
N GLU A 230 -7.74 -28.40 -10.90
CA GLU A 230 -6.54 -27.74 -11.42
C GLU A 230 -6.55 -27.67 -12.94
N MET A 231 -6.28 -26.48 -13.45
CA MET A 231 -6.16 -26.19 -14.88
C MET A 231 -4.77 -25.63 -15.14
N HIS A 232 -4.06 -26.24 -16.08
CA HIS A 232 -2.74 -25.78 -16.51
C HIS A 232 -2.87 -25.00 -17.81
N VAL A 233 -2.21 -23.84 -17.90
CA VAL A 233 -2.22 -23.01 -19.10
C VAL A 233 -0.78 -22.79 -19.53
N ALA A 234 -0.40 -23.35 -20.66
CA ALA A 234 0.89 -23.08 -21.27
C ALA A 234 0.83 -21.76 -22.02
N VAL A 235 1.84 -20.93 -21.78
CA VAL A 235 1.94 -19.57 -22.33
C VAL A 235 3.33 -19.39 -22.92
N GLU A 236 3.42 -18.97 -24.17
CA GLU A 236 4.67 -18.48 -24.75
C GLU A 236 4.80 -16.98 -24.48
N TYR A 237 5.99 -16.55 -24.10
CA TYR A 237 6.26 -15.15 -23.81
C TYR A 237 7.54 -14.68 -24.51
N SER A 238 7.57 -13.40 -24.86
CA SER A 238 8.76 -12.65 -25.23
C SER A 238 8.90 -11.49 -24.24
N TYR A 239 9.99 -11.49 -23.49
CA TYR A 239 10.24 -10.52 -22.43
C TYR A 239 11.60 -9.84 -22.59
N ARG A 240 11.61 -8.52 -22.74
CA ARG A 240 12.80 -7.73 -23.05
C ARG A 240 13.02 -6.60 -22.04
N GLY A 241 13.03 -6.93 -20.76
CA GLY A 241 13.37 -5.98 -19.70
C GLY A 241 14.68 -6.32 -18.98
N ASP A 242 15.29 -5.29 -18.38
CA ASP A 242 16.51 -5.40 -17.58
C ASP A 242 16.15 -5.40 -16.08
N HIS A 243 15.90 -6.62 -15.57
CA HIS A 243 15.62 -7.03 -14.18
C HIS A 243 16.69 -6.70 -13.14
N GLY A 244 17.93 -6.48 -13.56
CA GLY A 244 19.03 -6.85 -12.67
C GLY A 244 18.83 -8.29 -12.14
N SER A 245 18.88 -8.47 -10.82
CA SER A 245 18.69 -9.76 -10.14
C SER A 245 17.25 -10.02 -9.64
N ASP A 246 16.28 -9.17 -9.97
CA ASP A 246 14.91 -9.29 -9.46
C ASP A 246 14.08 -10.26 -10.33
N ASP A 247 13.39 -11.20 -9.68
CA ASP A 247 12.51 -12.16 -10.35
C ASP A 247 11.24 -11.49 -10.88
N VAL A 248 10.89 -11.78 -12.14
CA VAL A 248 9.68 -11.30 -12.79
C VAL A 248 8.69 -12.44 -12.86
N PHE A 249 7.40 -12.18 -12.58
CA PHE A 249 6.36 -13.21 -12.57
C PHE A 249 5.26 -12.94 -13.58
N LEU A 250 4.81 -14.00 -14.24
CA LEU A 250 3.60 -14.01 -15.06
C LEU A 250 2.44 -14.58 -14.23
N HIS A 251 1.38 -13.79 -14.05
CA HIS A 251 0.21 -14.20 -13.27
C HIS A 251 -0.94 -14.62 -14.17
N ALA A 252 -1.57 -15.77 -13.90
CA ALA A 252 -2.77 -16.20 -14.65
C ALA A 252 -3.94 -15.21 -14.50
N GLY A 253 -4.03 -14.52 -13.37
CA GLY A 253 -5.01 -13.46 -13.13
C GLY A 253 -4.82 -12.26 -14.06
N ALA A 254 -3.63 -12.04 -14.61
CA ALA A 254 -3.40 -11.00 -15.62
C ALA A 254 -4.20 -11.23 -16.91
N LEU A 255 -4.47 -12.50 -17.20
CA LEU A 255 -5.01 -12.96 -18.47
C LEU A 255 -6.54 -13.13 -18.42
N LEU A 256 -7.09 -13.47 -17.25
CA LEU A 256 -8.48 -13.90 -17.07
C LEU A 256 -9.19 -13.22 -15.86
N GLY A 257 -8.52 -12.28 -15.20
CA GLY A 257 -8.59 -11.96 -13.75
C GLY A 257 -9.88 -11.47 -13.12
N GLU A 258 -10.95 -11.20 -13.84
CA GLU A 258 -12.21 -10.78 -13.21
C GLU A 258 -13.39 -11.65 -13.63
N GLU A 259 -13.45 -12.03 -14.91
CA GLU A 259 -14.55 -12.83 -15.42
C GLU A 259 -14.52 -14.28 -14.91
N LEU A 260 -13.33 -14.86 -14.73
CA LEU A 260 -13.22 -16.23 -14.23
C LEU A 260 -13.43 -16.32 -12.72
N ALA A 261 -12.87 -15.37 -11.96
CA ALA A 261 -12.99 -15.30 -10.51
C ALA A 261 -14.45 -15.04 -10.05
N SER A 262 -15.22 -14.29 -10.84
CA SER A 262 -16.64 -14.04 -10.58
C SER A 262 -17.53 -15.25 -10.89
N ARG A 263 -17.15 -16.08 -11.88
CA ARG A 263 -17.88 -17.30 -12.27
C ARG A 263 -17.54 -18.51 -11.40
N VAL A 264 -16.32 -18.59 -10.87
CA VAL A 264 -15.86 -19.71 -10.05
C VAL A 264 -15.24 -19.18 -8.74
N PRO A 265 -16.04 -19.06 -7.67
CA PRO A 265 -15.55 -18.56 -6.38
C PRO A 265 -14.50 -19.50 -5.76
N GLY A 266 -13.40 -18.92 -5.28
CA GLY A 266 -12.29 -19.67 -4.68
C GLY A 266 -11.15 -20.00 -5.64
N THR A 267 -11.20 -19.53 -6.90
CA THR A 267 -10.10 -19.68 -7.85
C THR A 267 -8.87 -18.87 -7.43
N ASN A 268 -7.71 -19.54 -7.37
CA ASN A 268 -6.41 -18.94 -7.06
C ASN A 268 -5.56 -18.80 -8.33
N PHE A 269 -4.78 -17.72 -8.40
CA PHE A 269 -3.95 -17.37 -9.56
C PHE A 269 -2.48 -17.13 -9.14
N PRO A 270 -1.73 -18.20 -8.82
CA PRO A 270 -0.30 -18.07 -8.54
C PRO A 270 0.45 -17.48 -9.74
N GLY A 271 1.58 -16.82 -9.45
CA GLY A 271 2.49 -16.29 -10.47
C GLY A 271 3.65 -17.24 -10.70
N GLU A 272 4.05 -17.41 -11.96
CA GLU A 272 5.22 -18.21 -12.33
C GLU A 272 6.38 -17.31 -12.79
N PRO A 273 7.63 -17.59 -12.40
CA PRO A 273 8.76 -16.77 -12.78
C PRO A 273 9.06 -16.85 -14.28
N VAL A 274 9.48 -15.72 -14.86
CA VAL A 274 9.88 -15.60 -16.26
C VAL A 274 11.27 -14.96 -16.37
N SER A 275 12.05 -15.45 -17.34
CA SER A 275 13.40 -14.97 -17.61
C SER A 275 13.41 -13.96 -18.75
N SER A 276 14.44 -13.12 -18.83
CA SER A 276 14.66 -12.27 -20.00
C SER A 276 14.88 -13.12 -21.26
N GLY A 277 14.18 -12.80 -22.35
CA GLY A 277 14.22 -13.52 -23.62
C GLY A 277 12.85 -14.10 -23.99
N SER A 278 12.85 -15.05 -24.91
CA SER A 278 11.65 -15.82 -25.28
C SER A 278 11.63 -17.15 -24.55
N GLY A 279 10.48 -17.53 -24.01
CA GLY A 279 10.32 -18.75 -23.23
C GLY A 279 8.87 -19.23 -23.18
N SER A 280 8.66 -20.37 -22.55
CA SER A 280 7.32 -20.88 -22.24
C SER A 280 7.21 -21.13 -20.75
N VAL A 281 6.04 -20.84 -20.18
CA VAL A 281 5.71 -21.10 -18.78
C VAL A 281 4.33 -21.72 -18.68
N THR A 282 4.16 -22.65 -17.74
CA THR A 282 2.87 -23.29 -17.47
C THR A 282 2.30 -22.71 -16.19
N LEU A 283 1.23 -21.93 -16.33
CA LEU A 283 0.52 -21.33 -15.21
C LEU A 283 -0.49 -22.35 -14.64
N THR A 284 -0.52 -22.49 -13.32
CA THR A 284 -1.50 -23.36 -12.63
C THR A 284 -2.63 -22.52 -12.07
N ILE A 285 -3.87 -22.91 -12.34
CA ILE A 285 -5.10 -22.28 -11.84
C ILE A 285 -5.84 -23.33 -11.01
N THR A 286 -6.19 -23.02 -9.77
CA THR A 286 -6.79 -23.96 -8.79
C THR A 286 -8.08 -23.41 -8.20
#